data_AF-A0A432TU88-F1
#
_entry.id   AF-A0A432TU88-F1
#
_cell.length_a   1.000
_cell.length_b   1.000
_cell.length_c   1.000
_cell.angle_alpha   90.00
_cell.angle_beta   90.00
_cell.angle_gamma   90.00
#
_symmetry.space_group_name_H-M   'P 1'
#
loop_
_entity.id
_entity.type
_entity.pdbx_description
1 polymer ?
#
loop_
_entity_poly.entity_id
_entity_poly.type
_entity_poly.pdbx_seq_one_letter_code
_entity_poly.pdbx_strand_id
1 'polypeptide(L)' 'MTFDQILFYVFSFWFVASSLAMIFSRNAAKAVLFLILSFFSAASIW' A
#
# COMPACT_ATOMS: atom_id res chain seq x y z
N MET A 1 5.19 -18.28 -12.21
CA MET A 1 4.54 -17.02 -11.81
C MET A 1 3.90 -16.42 -13.04
N THR A 2 2.57 -16.31 -13.08
CA THR A 2 1.91 -15.54 -14.15
C THR A 2 2.14 -14.05 -13.93
N PHE A 3 2.04 -13.24 -14.98
CA PHE A 3 2.23 -11.80 -14.88
C PHE A 3 1.28 -11.16 -13.86
N ASP A 4 0.02 -11.61 -13.81
CA ASP A 4 -0.98 -11.18 -12.83
C ASP A 4 -0.58 -11.48 -11.39
N GLN A 5 0.01 -12.66 -11.14
CA GLN A 5 0.50 -13.02 -9.82
C GLN A 5 1.64 -12.10 -9.36
N ILE A 6 2.53 -11.70 -10.27
CA ILE A 6 3.65 -10.80 -9.94
C ILE A 6 3.09 -9.44 -9.52
N LEU A 7 2.15 -8.87 -10.28
CA LEU A 7 1.50 -7.60 -9.94
C LEU A 7 0.76 -7.71 -8.60
N PHE A 8 0.01 -8.79 -8.37
CA PHE A 8 -0.69 -9.03 -7.13
C PHE A 8 0.26 -9.00 -5.91
N TYR A 9 1.39 -9.69 -5.97
CA TYR A 9 2.34 -9.73 -4.86
C TYR A 9 3.03 -8.38 -4.62
N VAL A 10 3.37 -7.65 -5.69
CA VAL A 10 3.98 -6.32 -5.58
C VAL A 10 3.02 -5.32 -4.93
N PHE A 11 1.77 -5.26 -5.40
CA PHE A 11 0.78 -4.36 -4.81
C PHE A 11 0.39 -4.79 -3.39
N SER A 12 0.30 -6.10 -3.12
CA SER A 12 0.04 -6.59 -1.77
C SER A 12 1.15 -6.22 -0.78
N PHE A 13 2.41 -6.32 -1.21
CA PHE A 13 3.55 -5.88 -0.40
C PHE A 13 3.47 -4.38 -0.09
N TRP A 14 3.17 -3.56 -1.11
CA TRP A 14 3.06 -2.12 -0.96
C TRP A 14 1.87 -1.70 -0.10
N PHE A 15 0.76 -2.43 -0.18
CA PHE A 15 -0.41 -2.24 0.66
C PHE A 15 -0.09 -2.45 2.15
N VAL A 16 0.60 -3.55 2.49
CA VAL A 16 0.98 -3.83 3.88
C VAL A 16 2.01 -2.82 4.39
N ALA A 17 3.04 -2.52 3.58
CA ALA A 17 4.10 -1.59 3.95
C ALA A 17 3.56 -0.17 4.19
N SER A 18 2.70 0.34 3.31
CA SER A 18 2.08 1.65 3.45
C SER A 18 1.12 1.72 4.65
N SER A 19 0.35 0.67 4.90
CA SER A 19 -0.54 0.59 6.07
C SER A 19 0.23 0.62 7.39
N LEU A 20 1.36 -0.09 7.49
CA LEU A 20 2.23 -0.02 8.66
C LEU A 20 2.87 1.36 8.81
N ALA A 21 3.39 1.92 7.72
CA ALA A 21 4.02 3.24 7.72
C ALA A 21 3.05 4.36 8.14
N MET A 22 1.77 4.24 7.78
CA MET A 22 0.71 5.12 8.25
C MET A 22 0.57 5.07 9.78
N ILE A 23 0.52 3.88 10.39
CA ILE A 23 0.35 3.69 11.83
C ILE A 23 1.56 4.25 12.62
N PHE A 24 2.78 4.01 12.13
CA PHE A 24 4.00 4.49 12.80
C PHE A 24 4.34 5.95 12.52
N SER A 25 3.62 6.61 11.60
CA SER A 25 3.86 8.01 11.28
C SER A 25 3.43 8.94 12.42
N ARG A 26 4.39 9.66 12.99
CA ARG A 26 4.14 10.70 14.02
C ARG A 26 3.63 12.02 13.44
N ASN A 27 3.57 12.16 12.12
CA ASN A 27 3.06 13.36 11.44
C ASN A 27 1.79 13.03 10.65
N ALA A 28 0.72 13.79 10.90
CA ALA A 28 -0.58 13.58 10.26
C ALA A 28 -0.49 13.68 8.73
N ALA A 29 0.23 14.68 8.19
CA ALA A 29 0.37 14.84 6.74
C ALA A 29 1.08 13.63 6.09
N LYS A 30 2.12 13.09 6.74
CA LYS A 30 2.81 11.88 6.25
C LYS A 30 1.92 10.65 6.34
N ALA A 31 1.11 10.53 7.41
CA ALA A 31 0.17 9.43 7.57
C ALA A 31 -0.88 9.43 6.44
N VAL A 32 -1.39 10.60 6.05
CA VAL A 32 -2.35 10.74 4.94
C VAL A 32 -1.73 10.34 3.60
N LEU A 33 -0.45 10.68 3.34
CA LEU A 33 0.23 10.23 2.12
C LEU A 33 0.34 8.70 2.06
N PHE A 34 0.65 8.05 3.19
CA PHE A 34 0.67 6.59 3.27
C PHE A 34 -0.72 5.96 3.15
N LEU A 35 -1.76 6.63 3.68
CA LEU A 35 -3.15 6.21 3.51
C LEU A 35 -3.60 6.26 2.04
N ILE A 36 -3.22 7.29 1.29
CA ILE A 36 -3.53 7.37 -0.14
C ILE A 36 -2.84 6.23 -0.89
N LEU A 37 -1.59 5.93 -0.55
CA LEU A 37 -0.83 4.84 -1.15
C LEU A 37 -1.43 3.46 -0.86
N SER A 38 -1.97 3.25 0.35
CA SER A 38 -2.65 2.00 0.70
C SER A 38 -3.96 1.84 -0.08
N PHE A 39 -4.78 2.89 -0.20
CA PHE A 39 -5.99 2.84 -1.03
C PHE A 39 -5.69 2.62 -2.52
N PHE A 40 -4.65 3.25 -3.05
CA PHE A 40 -4.21 3.01 -4.43
C PHE A 40 -3.77 1.56 -4.66
N SER A 41 -3.03 0.99 -3.71
CA SER A 41 -2.58 -0.41 -3.79
C SER A 41 -3.77 -1.38 -3.68
N ALA A 42 -4.75 -1.08 -2.82
CA ALA A 42 -5.98 -1.87 -2.72
C ALA A 42 -6.81 -1.82 -4.01
N ALA A 43 -6.94 -0.66 -4.63
CA ALA A 43 -7.64 -0.48 -5.90
C ALA A 43 -6.92 -1.15 -7.09
N SER A 44 -5.59 -1.34 -7.00
CA SER A 44 -4.83 -2.07 -8.03
C SER A 44 -4.93 -3.59 -7.89
N ILE A 45 -5.37 -4.09 -6.73
CA ILE A 45 -5.53 -5.53 -6.45
C ILE A 45 -6.97 -6.01 -6.76
N TRP A 46 -7.95 -5.12 -6.64
CA TRP A 46 -9.38 -5.40 -6.86
C TRP A 46 -9.78 -5.13 -8.32
#